data_AF-A0A9W6VME2-F1
#
_entry.id   AF-A0A9W6VME2-F1
#
_cell.length_a   1.000
_cell.length_b   1.000
_cell.length_c   1.000
_cell.angle_alpha   90.00
_cell.angle_beta   90.00
_cell.angle_gamma   90.00
#
_symmetry.space_group_name_H-M   'P 1'
#
loop_
_entity.id
_entity.type
_entity.pdbx_description
1 polymer ?
#
loop_
_entity_poly.entity_id
_entity_poly.type
_entity_poly.pdbx_seq_one_letter_code
_entity_poly.pdbx_strand_id
1 'polypeptide(L)'
;MAQHICSLKFDAERDGGPLPVAAGDDYHLVPFPYGSAENYDPDNMHAETRGGTRHPFPSDKASALIWPAHEAWGRLYAMIQWETASGGAATELRDQFARDPLGKIDTTCTEHRRASPGMQCFAKSWAIFVSPDVPLGLRVAHNASRSLDVVLAEFKLEYQA
;
A
#
# COMPACT_ATOMS: atom_id res chain seq x y z
N MET A 1 17.82 20.67 6.33
CA MET A 1 17.10 19.39 6.24
C MET A 1 16.47 19.35 4.87
N ALA A 2 16.75 18.30 4.11
CA ALA A 2 16.16 18.04 2.81
C ALA A 2 14.79 17.38 3.00
N GLN A 3 13.88 17.62 2.04
CA GLN A 3 12.59 16.93 2.01
C GLN A 3 12.73 15.67 1.17
N HIS A 4 12.30 14.55 1.72
CA HIS A 4 12.29 13.25 1.07
C HIS A 4 10.86 12.79 0.89
N ILE A 5 10.52 12.30 -0.30
CA ILE A 5 9.16 11.90 -0.67
C ILE A 5 9.24 10.64 -1.52
N CYS A 6 8.39 9.67 -1.22
CA CYS A 6 8.05 8.58 -2.11
C CYS A 6 6.53 8.56 -2.25
N SER A 7 6.00 8.71 -3.45
CA SER A 7 4.57 8.64 -3.74
C SER A 7 4.35 7.52 -4.74
N LEU A 8 3.58 6.50 -4.34
CA LEU A 8 3.24 5.36 -5.17
C LEU A 8 1.75 5.38 -5.51
N LYS A 9 1.42 5.00 -6.75
CA LYS A 9 0.04 4.86 -7.21
C LYS A 9 -0.13 3.60 -8.05
N PHE A 10 -1.20 2.88 -7.73
CA PHE A 10 -1.79 1.83 -8.55
C PHE A 10 -3.15 2.30 -9.04
N ASP A 11 -3.44 2.09 -10.32
CA ASP A 11 -4.68 2.41 -11.01
C ASP A 11 -5.02 1.27 -11.97
N ALA A 12 -6.13 0.56 -11.70
CA ALA A 12 -6.54 -0.63 -12.45
C ALA A 12 -6.70 -0.37 -13.96
N GLU A 13 -7.08 0.84 -14.37
CA GLU A 13 -7.22 1.19 -15.79
C GLU A 13 -5.86 1.28 -16.50
N ARG A 14 -4.80 1.62 -15.75
CA ARG A 14 -3.45 1.83 -16.28
C ARG A 14 -2.56 0.60 -16.11
N ASP A 15 -2.78 -0.16 -15.05
CA ASP A 15 -1.84 -1.15 -14.54
C ASP A 15 -2.27 -2.61 -14.82
N GLY A 16 -3.12 -2.81 -15.82
CA GLY A 16 -3.45 -4.15 -16.34
C GLY A 16 -4.66 -4.83 -15.70
N GLY A 17 -5.51 -4.09 -15.00
CA GLY A 17 -6.74 -4.58 -14.38
C GLY A 17 -6.76 -4.43 -12.85
N PRO A 18 -7.89 -4.78 -12.21
CA PRO A 18 -8.04 -4.66 -10.76
C PRO A 18 -7.09 -5.60 -9.98
N LEU A 19 -6.80 -5.24 -8.73
CA LEU A 19 -6.06 -6.09 -7.79
C LEU A 19 -7.04 -6.92 -6.95
N PRO A 20 -7.14 -8.25 -7.19
CA PRO A 20 -7.98 -9.11 -6.39
C PRO A 20 -7.38 -9.33 -5.01
N VAL A 21 -8.20 -9.14 -3.98
CA VAL A 21 -7.89 -9.46 -2.58
C VAL A 21 -8.74 -10.65 -2.17
N ALA A 22 -8.09 -11.70 -1.64
CA ALA A 22 -8.82 -12.89 -1.26
C ALA A 22 -9.73 -12.64 -0.04
N ALA A 23 -10.83 -13.38 0.02
CA ALA A 23 -11.73 -13.38 1.17
C ALA A 23 -11.04 -13.91 2.44
N GLY A 24 -11.29 -13.25 3.56
CA GLY A 24 -10.91 -13.74 4.89
C GLY A 24 -10.25 -12.69 5.77
N ASP A 25 -9.67 -13.15 6.88
CA ASP A 25 -9.02 -12.28 7.84
C ASP A 25 -7.55 -11.98 7.52
N ASP A 26 -7.00 -12.65 6.50
CA ASP A 26 -5.62 -12.46 6.07
C ASP A 26 -5.44 -11.13 5.34
N TYR A 27 -4.43 -10.37 5.78
CA TYR A 27 -4.09 -9.10 5.16
C TYR A 27 -3.10 -9.27 4.00
N HIS A 28 -3.50 -8.78 2.84
CA HIS A 28 -2.73 -8.78 1.60
C HIS A 28 -1.92 -7.48 1.47
N LEU A 29 -0.66 -7.59 1.05
CA LEU A 29 0.14 -6.42 0.67
C LEU A 29 -0.38 -5.86 -0.65
N VAL A 30 -0.48 -4.54 -0.75
CA VAL A 30 -0.86 -3.85 -1.98
C VAL A 30 0.40 -3.60 -2.82
N PRO A 31 0.57 -4.26 -3.98
CA PRO A 31 1.67 -4.00 -4.89
C PRO A 31 1.48 -2.69 -5.65
N PHE A 32 2.57 -2.02 -5.99
CA PHE A 32 2.61 -0.80 -6.78
C PHE A 32 3.53 -0.98 -8.01
N PRO A 33 3.15 -0.43 -9.18
CA PRO A 33 3.97 -0.50 -10.39
C PRO A 33 5.23 0.35 -10.25
N TYR A 34 6.28 0.00 -10.98
CA TYR A 34 7.50 0.80 -11.09
C TYR A 34 7.39 1.85 -12.20
N GLY A 35 8.19 2.92 -12.11
CA GLY A 35 8.27 4.09 -13.00
C GLY A 35 7.49 4.05 -14.32
N SER A 36 6.34 4.74 -14.35
CA SER A 36 5.65 5.32 -15.52
C SER A 36 4.27 5.88 -15.15
N ALA A 37 3.73 5.52 -13.98
CA ALA A 37 2.53 6.09 -13.38
C ALA A 37 2.84 7.38 -12.58
N GLU A 38 1.88 7.89 -11.79
CA GLU A 38 2.05 8.98 -10.82
C GLU A 38 2.95 8.54 -9.64
N ASN A 39 4.16 8.10 -9.96
CA ASN A 39 5.17 7.67 -9.01
C ASN A 39 6.26 8.75 -8.92
N TYR A 40 6.43 9.34 -7.74
CA TYR A 40 7.49 10.31 -7.47
C TYR A 40 8.42 9.73 -6.41
N ASP A 41 9.66 9.43 -6.80
CA ASP A 41 10.63 8.75 -5.94
C ASP A 41 12.08 9.15 -6.31
N PRO A 42 12.50 10.39 -5.99
CA PRO A 42 13.84 10.89 -6.31
C PRO A 42 14.97 10.14 -5.59
N ASP A 43 14.67 9.50 -4.45
CA ASP A 43 15.64 8.77 -3.64
C ASP A 43 15.67 7.26 -3.92
N ASN A 44 14.90 6.79 -4.91
CA ASN A 44 14.83 5.38 -5.31
C ASN A 44 14.43 4.45 -4.16
N MET A 45 13.48 4.89 -3.32
CA MET A 45 12.88 4.14 -2.22
C MET A 45 12.00 2.97 -2.69
N HIS A 46 11.54 3.00 -3.94
CA HIS A 46 10.69 2.01 -4.58
C HIS A 46 11.29 1.54 -5.91
N ALA A 47 12.44 0.88 -5.82
CA ALA A 47 13.19 0.41 -6.98
C ALA A 47 12.73 -0.98 -7.46
N GLU A 48 12.59 -1.15 -8.78
CA GLU A 48 12.35 -2.47 -9.40
C GLU A 48 13.52 -3.42 -9.18
N THR A 49 14.75 -2.89 -9.15
CA THR A 49 15.96 -3.67 -8.92
C THR A 49 16.64 -3.18 -7.65
N ARG A 50 16.87 -4.09 -6.70
CA ARG A 50 17.55 -3.82 -5.44
C ARG A 50 18.61 -4.90 -5.19
N GLY A 51 19.83 -4.48 -4.89
CA GLY A 51 20.96 -5.41 -4.66
C GLY A 51 21.26 -6.34 -5.86
N GLY A 52 20.97 -5.90 -7.09
CA GLY A 52 21.12 -6.71 -8.31
C GLY A 52 20.00 -7.73 -8.55
N THR A 53 18.99 -7.80 -7.68
CA THR A 53 17.82 -8.66 -7.86
C THR A 53 16.66 -7.83 -8.40
N ARG A 54 15.99 -8.32 -9.44
CA ARG A 54 14.80 -7.71 -10.03
C ARG A 54 13.54 -8.24 -9.35
N HIS A 55 12.62 -7.34 -9.03
CA HIS A 55 11.36 -7.61 -8.36
C HIS A 55 10.20 -7.20 -9.27
N PRO A 56 9.55 -8.13 -9.99
CA PRO A 56 8.49 -7.78 -10.93
C PRO A 56 7.15 -7.47 -10.24
N PHE A 57 6.55 -6.33 -10.57
CA PHE A 57 5.15 -6.01 -10.24
C PHE A 57 4.16 -6.80 -11.14
N PRO A 58 2.99 -7.22 -10.63
CA PRO A 58 2.56 -7.24 -9.22
C PRO A 58 2.96 -8.53 -8.49
N SER A 59 3.65 -9.45 -9.16
CA SER A 59 3.87 -10.82 -8.68
C SER A 59 4.85 -10.95 -7.51
N ASP A 60 5.77 -10.00 -7.36
CA ASP A 60 6.75 -9.99 -6.28
C ASP A 60 6.30 -9.04 -5.16
N LYS A 61 6.28 -9.54 -3.93
CA LYS A 61 5.86 -8.75 -2.76
C LYS A 61 6.78 -7.56 -2.48
N ALA A 62 8.01 -7.57 -2.98
CA ALA A 62 8.91 -6.42 -2.87
C ALA A 62 8.38 -5.19 -3.63
N SER A 63 7.50 -5.38 -4.62
CA SER A 63 6.80 -4.28 -5.31
C SER A 63 5.71 -3.62 -4.45
N ALA A 64 5.49 -4.06 -3.21
CA ALA A 64 4.56 -3.41 -2.28
C ALA A 64 5.25 -2.43 -1.31
N LEU A 65 6.58 -2.24 -1.44
CA LEU A 65 7.39 -1.65 -0.39
C LEU A 65 7.94 -0.27 -0.74
N ILE A 66 7.86 0.64 0.21
CA ILE A 66 8.71 1.83 0.27
C ILE A 66 9.85 1.53 1.24
N TRP A 67 11.09 1.72 0.79
CA TRP A 67 12.30 1.61 1.60
C TRP A 67 12.86 3.00 1.88
N PRO A 68 12.66 3.55 3.09
CA PRO A 68 13.18 4.88 3.43
C PRO A 68 14.67 5.01 3.12
N ALA A 69 15.11 6.19 2.69
CA ALA A 69 16.53 6.45 2.43
C ALA A 69 17.30 6.88 3.70
N HIS A 70 16.60 7.39 4.72
CA HIS A 70 17.19 7.89 5.96
C HIS A 70 16.34 7.55 7.18
N GLU A 71 16.95 7.70 8.36
CA GLU A 71 16.24 7.65 9.64
C GLU A 71 15.63 9.02 9.96
N ALA A 72 14.33 9.06 10.19
CA ALA A 72 13.61 10.29 10.48
C ALA A 72 12.25 10.04 11.14
N TRP A 73 11.61 11.11 11.61
CA TRP A 73 10.17 11.11 11.83
C TRP A 73 9.48 11.42 10.50
N GLY A 74 8.63 10.49 10.04
CA GLY A 74 7.93 10.58 8.76
C GLY A 74 6.42 10.52 8.89
N ARG A 75 5.74 10.85 7.79
CA ARG A 75 4.29 10.76 7.65
C ARG A 75 3.96 9.85 6.47
N LEU A 76 3.12 8.87 6.74
CA LEU A 76 2.52 7.97 5.77
C LEU A 76 1.16 8.52 5.36
N TYR A 77 0.83 8.33 4.10
CA TYR A 77 -0.47 8.59 3.53
C TYR A 77 -0.92 7.38 2.72
N ALA A 78 -2.20 7.05 2.81
CA ALA A 78 -2.79 6.07 1.91
C ALA A 78 -4.15 6.52 1.43
N MET A 79 -4.47 6.14 0.20
CA MET A 79 -5.82 6.14 -0.34
C MET A 79 -6.10 4.76 -0.92
N ILE A 80 -7.27 4.19 -0.65
CA ILE A 80 -7.69 2.90 -1.20
C ILE A 80 -9.10 3.08 -1.76
N GLN A 81 -9.31 2.67 -2.99
CA GLN A 81 -10.62 2.53 -3.60
C GLN A 81 -10.86 1.06 -3.89
N TRP A 82 -11.87 0.51 -3.24
CA TRP A 82 -12.39 -0.81 -3.61
C TRP A 82 -13.49 -0.66 -4.65
N GLU A 83 -13.69 -1.71 -5.43
CA GLU A 83 -14.89 -1.87 -6.22
C GLU A 83 -16.16 -1.72 -5.35
N THR A 84 -17.32 -1.62 -6.01
CA THR A 84 -18.58 -1.51 -5.28
C THR A 84 -18.87 -2.82 -4.56
N ALA A 85 -18.76 -2.82 -3.23
CA ALA A 85 -19.19 -3.92 -2.36
C ALA A 85 -20.74 -3.97 -2.22
N SER A 86 -21.45 -3.93 -3.35
CA SER A 86 -22.92 -3.89 -3.37
C SER A 86 -23.52 -5.18 -2.82
N GLY A 87 -24.76 -5.10 -2.32
CA GLY A 87 -25.54 -6.28 -1.94
C GLY A 87 -25.03 -7.06 -0.72
N GLY A 88 -24.17 -6.46 0.12
CA GLY A 88 -23.66 -7.12 1.34
C GLY A 88 -22.52 -8.09 1.09
N ALA A 89 -21.78 -7.93 -0.01
CA ALA A 89 -20.62 -8.76 -0.32
C ALA A 89 -19.59 -8.73 0.82
N ALA A 90 -19.17 -7.54 1.29
CA ALA A 90 -18.43 -7.34 2.53
C ALA A 90 -19.26 -6.50 3.51
N THR A 91 -19.14 -6.78 4.81
CA THR A 91 -19.66 -5.91 5.87
C THR A 91 -18.56 -5.10 6.53
N GLU A 92 -17.30 -5.51 6.37
CA GLU A 92 -16.11 -4.86 6.90
C GLU A 92 -14.96 -4.88 5.88
N LEU A 93 -14.35 -3.72 5.69
CA LEU A 93 -13.12 -3.51 4.92
C LEU A 93 -12.05 -3.03 5.89
N ARG A 94 -10.83 -3.55 5.72
CA ARG A 94 -9.74 -3.32 6.65
C ARG A 94 -8.50 -2.88 5.91
N ASP A 95 -7.73 -2.02 6.54
CA ASP A 95 -6.41 -1.66 6.07
C ASP A 95 -5.48 -1.33 7.24
N GLN A 96 -4.18 -1.39 6.97
CA GLN A 96 -3.14 -1.08 7.94
C GLN A 96 -1.84 -0.71 7.25
N PHE A 97 -1.03 0.09 7.93
CA PHE A 97 0.38 0.21 7.61
C PHE A 97 1.16 -0.91 8.29
N ALA A 98 2.21 -1.38 7.63
CA ALA A 98 3.12 -2.38 8.17
C ALA A 98 4.57 -1.93 8.03
N ARG A 99 5.32 -2.10 9.10
CA ARG A 99 6.79 -2.08 9.14
C ARG A 99 7.30 -3.50 8.95
N ASP A 100 8.34 -3.63 8.15
CA ASP A 100 8.98 -4.89 7.77
C ASP A 100 7.99 -6.01 7.41
N PRO A 101 7.10 -5.80 6.42
CA PRO A 101 6.04 -6.76 6.12
C PRO A 101 6.53 -8.07 5.47
N LEU A 102 7.79 -8.14 5.03
CA LEU A 102 8.40 -9.37 4.49
C LEU A 102 9.28 -10.11 5.51
N GLY A 103 9.72 -9.44 6.57
CA GLY A 103 10.43 -10.01 7.71
C GLY A 103 9.51 -10.15 8.92
N LYS A 104 9.86 -9.48 10.03
CA LYS A 104 9.05 -9.49 11.25
C LYS A 104 8.03 -8.39 11.20
N ILE A 105 6.85 -8.75 10.72
CA ILE A 105 5.76 -7.80 10.53
C ILE A 105 5.35 -7.07 11.82
N ASP A 106 5.30 -5.76 11.74
CA ASP A 106 4.89 -4.86 12.82
C ASP A 106 3.88 -3.83 12.28
N THR A 107 2.61 -4.01 12.64
CA THR A 107 1.48 -3.24 12.07
C THR A 107 1.14 -2.03 12.94
N THR A 108 0.73 -0.94 12.29
CA THR A 108 0.25 0.27 12.96
C THR A 108 -0.88 0.93 12.18
N CYS A 109 -1.64 1.80 12.85
CA CYS A 109 -2.78 2.49 12.26
C CYS A 109 -3.72 1.48 11.59
N THR A 110 -4.12 0.44 12.31
CA THR A 110 -5.06 -0.56 11.80
C THR A 110 -6.47 -0.01 11.88
N GLU A 111 -7.19 0.00 10.77
CA GLU A 111 -8.56 0.53 10.71
C GLU A 111 -9.50 -0.49 10.08
N HIS A 112 -10.69 -0.58 10.67
CA HIS A 112 -11.79 -1.40 10.22
C HIS A 112 -12.95 -0.47 9.91
N ARG A 113 -13.54 -0.60 8.72
CA ARG A 113 -14.62 0.27 8.27
C ARG A 113 -15.78 -0.57 7.77
N ARG A 114 -16.99 -0.12 8.09
CA ARG A 114 -18.20 -0.67 7.50
C ARG A 114 -18.27 -0.29 6.02
N ALA A 115 -18.58 -1.25 5.17
CA ALA A 115 -18.80 -0.98 3.75
C ALA A 115 -20.02 -0.07 3.54
N SER A 116 -19.86 0.97 2.73
CA SER A 116 -20.97 1.80 2.23
C SER A 116 -21.70 1.09 1.07
N PRO A 117 -22.87 1.56 0.61
CA PRO A 117 -23.52 1.00 -0.58
C PRO A 117 -22.80 1.25 -1.91
N GLY A 118 -21.95 2.28 -1.98
CA GLY A 118 -21.30 2.73 -3.21
C GLY A 118 -19.86 2.22 -3.38
N MET A 119 -19.05 2.97 -4.11
CA MET A 119 -17.60 2.77 -4.14
C MET A 119 -17.00 3.06 -2.76
N GLN A 120 -15.95 2.32 -2.39
CA GLN A 120 -15.36 2.42 -1.05
C GLN A 120 -14.07 3.21 -1.11
N CYS A 121 -14.17 4.51 -0.91
CA CYS A 121 -13.03 5.41 -1.00
C CYS A 121 -12.55 5.78 0.40
N PHE A 122 -11.39 5.26 0.80
CA PHE A 122 -10.81 5.53 2.12
C PHE A 122 -9.48 6.23 1.96
N ALA A 123 -9.25 7.26 2.77
CA ALA A 123 -7.98 7.93 2.89
C ALA A 123 -7.55 7.97 4.36
N LYS A 124 -6.24 7.91 4.61
CA LYS A 124 -5.67 7.96 5.96
C LYS A 124 -4.27 8.54 5.94
N SER A 125 -3.83 8.98 7.11
CA SER A 125 -2.45 9.36 7.34
C SER A 125 -1.99 8.91 8.72
N TRP A 126 -0.69 8.66 8.88
CA TRP A 126 -0.11 8.25 10.14
C TRP A 126 1.34 8.71 10.27
N ALA A 127 1.79 9.07 11.46
CA ALA A 127 3.17 9.48 11.69
C ALA A 127 3.96 8.36 12.36
N ILE A 128 5.21 8.16 11.95
CA ILE A 128 6.04 7.02 12.38
C ILE A 128 7.53 7.35 12.27
N PHE A 129 8.35 6.68 13.06
CA PHE A 129 9.79 6.62 12.79
C PHE A 129 10.06 5.72 11.58
N VAL A 130 10.87 6.21 10.65
CA VAL A 130 11.31 5.49 9.45
C VAL A 130 12.80 5.20 9.54
N SER A 131 13.24 4.11 8.90
CA SER A 131 14.65 3.72 8.82
C SER A 131 14.90 2.93 7.54
N PRO A 132 16.09 3.02 6.91
CA PRO A 132 16.42 2.27 5.70
C PRO A 132 16.34 0.75 5.84
N ASP A 133 16.50 0.24 7.05
CA ASP A 133 16.45 -1.19 7.36
C ASP A 133 15.02 -1.71 7.54
N VAL A 134 14.02 -0.83 7.61
CA VAL A 134 12.63 -1.17 7.90
C VAL A 134 11.74 -0.74 6.73
N PRO A 135 11.49 -1.63 5.74
CA PRO A 135 10.58 -1.31 4.65
C PRO A 135 9.16 -1.13 5.17
N LEU A 136 8.41 -0.26 4.50
CA LEU A 136 7.04 0.08 4.83
C LEU A 136 6.11 -0.46 3.75
N GLY A 137 4.92 -0.92 4.14
CA GLY A 137 3.92 -1.41 3.20
C GLY A 137 2.49 -1.05 3.63
N LEU A 138 1.61 -1.01 2.64
CA LEU A 138 0.17 -0.92 2.82
C LEU A 138 -0.45 -2.30 2.70
N ARG A 139 -1.33 -2.66 3.64
CA ARG A 139 -2.04 -3.94 3.60
C ARG A 139 -3.54 -3.75 3.71
N VAL A 140 -4.28 -4.66 3.09
CA VAL A 140 -5.73 -4.64 3.02
C VAL A 140 -6.35 -6.02 3.29
N ALA A 141 -7.56 -6.05 3.83
CA ALA A 141 -8.35 -7.28 4.03
C ALA A 141 -9.85 -6.97 4.00
N HIS A 142 -10.68 -8.00 3.86
CA HIS A 142 -12.13 -7.86 3.92
C HIS A 142 -12.82 -9.16 4.34
N ASN A 143 -14.01 -9.04 4.93
CA ASN A 143 -14.76 -10.20 5.39
C ASN A 143 -15.81 -10.74 4.40
N ALA A 144 -15.72 -10.36 3.11
CA ALA A 144 -16.60 -10.93 2.10
C ALA A 144 -16.43 -12.44 1.93
N SER A 145 -17.45 -13.08 1.35
CA SER A 145 -17.41 -14.52 1.00
C SER A 145 -16.66 -14.84 -0.30
N ARG A 146 -16.32 -13.82 -1.08
CA ARG A 146 -15.60 -13.90 -2.36
C ARG A 146 -14.55 -12.81 -2.42
N SER A 147 -13.58 -12.97 -3.32
CA SER A 147 -12.58 -11.94 -3.62
C SER A 147 -13.26 -10.61 -3.91
N LEU A 148 -12.66 -9.53 -3.42
CA LEU A 148 -13.00 -8.16 -3.82
C LEU A 148 -11.80 -7.49 -4.46
N ASP A 149 -12.09 -6.56 -5.35
CA ASP A 149 -11.08 -5.86 -6.11
C ASP A 149 -10.74 -4.49 -5.50
N VAL A 150 -9.43 -4.22 -5.38
CA VAL A 150 -8.91 -2.85 -5.26
C VAL A 150 -8.71 -2.29 -6.66
N VAL A 151 -9.35 -1.16 -6.94
CA VAL A 151 -9.31 -0.51 -8.27
C VAL A 151 -8.35 0.68 -8.31
N LEU A 152 -8.06 1.28 -7.17
CA LEU A 152 -7.04 2.31 -7.03
C LEU A 152 -6.42 2.23 -5.65
N ALA A 153 -5.11 2.40 -5.57
CA ALA A 153 -4.41 2.56 -4.31
C ALA A 153 -3.30 3.60 -4.43
N GLU A 154 -3.11 4.38 -3.38
CA GLU A 154 -1.97 5.28 -3.22
C GLU A 154 -1.30 4.96 -1.90
N PHE A 155 0.04 4.93 -1.90
CA PHE A 155 0.84 4.81 -0.69
C PHE A 155 2.01 5.77 -0.76
N LYS A 156 2.09 6.68 0.20
CA LYS A 156 3.06 7.78 0.17
C LYS A 156 3.77 7.90 1.50
N LEU A 157 5.03 8.30 1.43
CA LEU A 157 5.90 8.63 2.54
C LEU A 157 6.48 10.02 2.30
N GLU A 158 6.45 10.86 3.33
CA GLU A 158 7.26 12.08 3.37
C GLU A 158 8.01 12.18 4.71
N TYR A 159 9.21 12.75 4.68
CA TYR A 159 9.95 13.10 5.89
C TYR A 159 11.03 14.16 5.60
N GLN A 160 11.59 14.74 6.67
CA GLN A 160 12.73 15.64 6.60
C GLN A 160 13.94 14.97 7.26
N ALA A 161 15.09 14.98 6.58
CA ALA A 161 16.37 14.47 7.09
C ALA A 161 17.54 15.39 6.71
#